data_AF-A0AAP0EEY8-F1
#
_entry.id   AF-A0AAP0EEY8-F1
#
_cell.length_a   1.000
_cell.length_b   1.000
_cell.length_c   1.000
_cell.angle_alpha   90.00
_cell.angle_beta   90.00
_cell.angle_gamma   90.00
#
_symmetry.space_group_name_H-M   'P 1'
#
loop_
_entity.id
_entity.type
_entity.pdbx_description
1 polymer ?
#
loop_
_entity_poly.entity_id
_entity_poly.type
_entity_poly.pdbx_seq_one_letter_code
_entity_poly.pdbx_strand_id
1 'polypeptide(L)'
;MLPQRAKKAITDNPKKLADLIDLANLPSKLREFVGQSQISRLGCFMRVWSYIKTNNLQDANNKNVVNCDEKLRSILLGKHQIELAELPKLIKLHFPKQQK
;
A
#
# COMPACT_ATOMS: atom_id res chain seq x y z
N MET A 1 -19.37 -21.53 13.66
CA MET A 1 -20.24 -20.69 12.80
C MET A 1 -19.75 -19.25 12.89
N LEU A 2 -18.93 -18.79 11.94
CA LEU A 2 -18.43 -17.40 11.89
C LEU A 2 -19.39 -16.54 11.03
N PRO A 3 -19.73 -15.31 11.44
CA PRO A 3 -20.78 -14.51 10.79
C PRO A 3 -20.41 -14.11 9.35
N GLN A 4 -21.35 -14.31 8.43
CA GLN A 4 -21.22 -14.23 6.97
C GLN A 4 -21.05 -12.81 6.39
N ARG A 5 -20.76 -11.81 7.21
CA ARG A 5 -20.85 -10.40 6.79
C ARG A 5 -19.56 -9.80 6.22
N ALA A 6 -18.42 -10.49 6.35
CA ALA A 6 -17.14 -10.04 5.81
C ALA A 6 -16.76 -10.65 4.44
N LYS A 7 -17.57 -11.59 3.89
CA LYS A 7 -17.26 -12.28 2.63
C LYS A 7 -17.89 -11.65 1.37
N LYS A 8 -18.77 -10.65 1.52
CA LYS A 8 -19.57 -10.12 0.38
C LYS A 8 -18.98 -8.92 -0.36
N ALA A 9 -17.88 -8.33 0.09
CA ALA A 9 -17.26 -7.18 -0.60
C ALA A 9 -16.17 -7.57 -1.63
N ILE A 10 -15.96 -8.88 -1.86
CA ILE A 10 -14.91 -9.39 -2.77
C ILE A 10 -15.51 -9.83 -4.13
N THR A 11 -16.83 -10.04 -4.23
CA THR A 11 -17.47 -10.67 -5.40
C THR A 11 -18.08 -9.69 -6.41
N ASP A 12 -18.23 -8.40 -6.10
CA ASP A 12 -19.07 -7.51 -6.91
C ASP A 12 -18.39 -6.90 -8.15
N ASN A 13 -17.05 -6.90 -8.27
CA ASN A 13 -16.41 -6.31 -9.46
C ASN A 13 -15.06 -6.95 -9.84
N PRO A 14 -15.06 -8.00 -10.68
CA PRO A 14 -13.85 -8.74 -11.06
C PRO A 14 -12.82 -7.87 -11.79
N LYS A 15 -13.26 -6.84 -12.53
CA LYS A 15 -12.37 -5.90 -13.24
C LYS A 15 -11.55 -5.03 -12.26
N LYS A 16 -12.16 -4.64 -11.13
CA LYS A 16 -11.50 -3.83 -10.10
C LYS A 16 -10.49 -4.64 -9.30
N LEU A 17 -10.77 -5.93 -9.09
CA LEU A 17 -9.86 -6.86 -8.44
C LEU A 17 -8.66 -7.21 -9.34
N ALA A 18 -8.89 -7.40 -10.64
CA ALA A 18 -7.83 -7.59 -11.62
C ALA A 18 -6.88 -6.38 -11.70
N ASP A 19 -7.43 -5.15 -11.75
CA ASP A 19 -6.63 -3.91 -11.74
C ASP A 19 -5.74 -3.83 -10.47
N LEU A 20 -6.20 -4.37 -9.33
CA LEU A 20 -5.45 -4.38 -8.06
C LEU A 20 -4.34 -5.44 -8.01
N ILE A 21 -4.44 -6.48 -8.85
CA ILE A 21 -3.50 -7.59 -8.99
C ILE A 21 -2.51 -7.35 -10.14
N ASP A 22 -2.78 -6.38 -11.02
CA ASP A 22 -1.88 -5.99 -12.11
C ASP A 22 -0.47 -5.62 -11.59
N LEU A 23 0.52 -6.36 -12.08
CA LEU A 23 1.93 -6.25 -11.69
C LEU A 23 2.58 -5.11 -12.46
N ALA A 24 2.76 -3.96 -11.82
CA ALA A 24 3.49 -2.85 -12.44
C ALA A 24 5.00 -2.93 -12.17
N ASN A 25 5.79 -2.41 -13.12
CA ASN A 25 7.22 -2.18 -12.92
C ASN A 25 7.41 -1.10 -11.86
N LEU A 26 8.12 -1.46 -10.79
CA LEU A 26 8.37 -0.54 -9.68
C LEU A 26 9.48 0.47 -10.03
N PRO A 27 9.36 1.74 -9.65
CA PRO A 27 10.49 2.67 -9.68
C PRO A 27 11.59 2.20 -8.71
N SER A 28 12.84 2.54 -8.99
CA SER A 28 14.05 2.00 -8.33
C SER A 28 13.94 1.98 -6.80
N LYS A 29 13.45 3.06 -6.20
CA LYS A 29 13.28 3.21 -4.73
C LYS A 29 12.31 2.19 -4.12
N LEU A 30 11.23 1.86 -4.83
CA LEU A 30 10.25 0.87 -4.38
C LEU A 30 10.78 -0.55 -4.57
N ARG A 31 11.54 -0.79 -5.64
CA ARG A 31 12.21 -2.08 -5.88
C ARG A 31 13.21 -2.40 -4.77
N GLU A 32 13.99 -1.43 -4.32
CA GLU A 32 14.94 -1.61 -3.20
C GLU A 32 14.24 -1.94 -1.88
N PHE A 33 13.11 -1.30 -1.60
CA PHE A 33 12.35 -1.56 -0.38
C PHE A 33 11.64 -2.91 -0.39
N VAL A 34 11.01 -3.26 -1.51
CA VAL A 34 10.21 -4.50 -1.64
C VAL A 34 11.12 -5.70 -1.91
N GLY A 35 12.28 -5.48 -2.55
CA GLY A 35 13.17 -6.53 -3.04
C GLY A 35 12.65 -7.26 -4.29
N GLN A 36 11.64 -6.71 -4.97
CA GLN A 36 11.03 -7.32 -6.15
C GLN A 36 10.96 -6.34 -7.31
N SER A 37 11.11 -6.86 -8.53
CA SER A 37 11.08 -6.05 -9.75
C SER A 37 9.68 -5.57 -10.12
N GLN A 38 8.66 -6.34 -9.75
CA GLN A 38 7.24 -6.08 -9.99
C GLN A 38 6.46 -6.47 -8.74
N ILE A 39 5.43 -5.69 -8.42
CA ILE A 39 4.47 -6.03 -7.37
C ILE A 39 3.11 -5.47 -7.78
N SER A 40 2.02 -6.07 -7.32
CA SER A 40 0.69 -5.49 -7.52
C SER A 40 0.45 -4.35 -6.54
N ARG A 41 -0.47 -3.43 -6.86
CA ARG A 41 -0.85 -2.32 -5.95
C ARG A 41 -1.24 -2.80 -4.56
N LEU A 42 -2.01 -3.89 -4.50
CA LEU A 42 -2.41 -4.50 -3.24
C LEU A 42 -1.22 -5.12 -2.50
N GLY A 43 -0.32 -5.79 -3.22
CA GLY A 43 0.90 -6.35 -2.66
C GLY A 43 1.80 -5.28 -2.06
N CYS A 44 1.98 -4.15 -2.77
CA CYS A 44 2.74 -3.00 -2.28
C CYS A 44 2.14 -2.44 -0.99
N PHE A 45 0.81 -2.27 -0.96
CA PHE A 45 0.10 -1.82 0.24
C PHE A 45 0.33 -2.76 1.42
N MET A 46 0.17 -4.06 1.23
CA MET A 46 0.38 -5.06 2.28
C MET A 46 1.83 -5.09 2.77
N ARG A 47 2.81 -4.93 1.88
CA ARG A 47 4.24 -4.86 2.24
C ARG A 47 4.54 -3.63 3.10
N VAL A 48 4.09 -2.46 2.66
CA VAL A 48 4.25 -1.20 3.39
C VAL A 48 3.54 -1.27 4.74
N TRP A 49 2.31 -1.79 4.77
CA TRP A 49 1.53 -1.98 5.99
C TRP A 49 2.19 -2.92 7.00
N SER A 50 2.72 -4.05 6.52
CA SER A 50 3.47 -5.00 7.34
C SER A 50 4.74 -4.37 7.92
N TYR A 51 5.43 -3.55 7.12
CA TYR A 51 6.60 -2.81 7.59
C TYR A 51 6.25 -1.78 8.67
N ILE A 52 5.18 -1.00 8.47
CA ILE A 52 4.68 -0.03 9.45
C ILE A 52 4.41 -0.70 10.80
N LYS A 53 3.74 -1.86 10.78
CA LYS A 53 3.43 -2.62 11.99
C LYS A 53 4.66 -3.21 12.66
N THR A 54 5.55 -3.81 11.87
CA THR A 54 6.79 -4.44 12.39
C THR A 54 7.69 -3.41 13.08
N ASN A 55 7.76 -2.20 12.52
CA ASN A 55 8.57 -1.11 13.06
C ASN A 55 7.80 -0.22 14.04
N ASN A 56 6.55 -0.56 14.39
CA ASN A 56 5.69 0.24 15.28
C ASN A 56 5.63 1.73 14.90
N LEU A 57 5.48 2.01 13.61
CA LEU A 57 5.49 3.36 13.06
C LEU A 57 4.14 4.07 13.14
N GLN A 58 3.12 3.45 13.72
CA GLN A 58 1.85 4.13 14.01
C GLN A 58 2.03 5.09 15.18
N ASP A 59 1.40 6.26 15.08
CA ASP A 59 1.42 7.21 16.18
C ASP A 59 0.64 6.68 17.38
N ALA A 60 1.22 6.80 18.58
CA ALA A 60 0.63 6.30 19.81
C ALA A 60 -0.63 7.08 20.21
N ASN A 61 -0.68 8.37 19.89
CA ASN A 61 -1.82 9.24 20.16
C ASN A 61 -2.86 9.12 19.05
N ASN A 62 -2.41 9.02 17.80
CA ASN A 62 -3.28 8.96 16.63
C ASN A 62 -3.04 7.70 15.79
N LYS A 63 -3.81 6.64 16.03
CA LYS A 63 -3.72 5.37 15.26
C LYS A 63 -4.02 5.51 13.76
N ASN A 64 -4.60 6.64 13.34
CA ASN A 64 -4.83 6.99 11.94
C ASN A 64 -3.60 7.59 11.24
N VAL A 65 -2.55 7.88 12.01
CA VAL A 65 -1.33 8.55 11.56
C VAL A 65 -0.16 7.58 11.61
N VAL A 66 0.69 7.64 10.59
CA VAL A 66 1.91 6.84 10.46
C VAL A 66 3.11 7.77 10.38
N ASN A 67 4.03 7.61 11.31
CA ASN A 67 5.32 8.28 11.34
C ASN A 67 6.28 7.55 10.40
N CYS A 68 6.53 8.13 9.24
CA CYS A 68 7.38 7.52 8.23
C CYS A 68 8.86 7.66 8.63
N ASP A 69 9.57 6.53 8.64
CA ASP A 69 11.03 6.49 8.76
C ASP A 69 11.68 6.91 7.44
N GLU A 70 13.01 6.91 7.37
CA GLU A 70 13.76 7.28 6.16
C GLU A 70 13.43 6.39 4.95
N LYS A 71 13.19 5.08 5.17
CA LYS A 71 12.83 4.15 4.09
C LYS A 71 11.41 4.42 3.60
N LEU A 72 10.44 4.56 4.50
CA LEU A 72 9.07 4.90 4.12
C LEU A 72 8.98 6.27 3.46
N ARG A 73 9.73 7.26 3.95
CA ARG A 73 9.81 8.59 3.32
C ARG A 73 10.27 8.48 1.87
N SER A 74 11.31 7.69 1.60
CA SER A 74 11.83 7.53 0.24
C SER A 74 10.79 7.01 -0.76
N ILE A 75 9.83 6.23 -0.27
CA ILE A 75 8.71 5.70 -1.05
C ILE A 75 7.57 6.73 -1.07
N LEU A 76 7.13 7.21 0.09
CA LEU A 76 5.95 8.06 0.27
C LEU A 76 6.21 9.55 -0.03
N LEU A 77 6.97 9.84 -1.10
CA LEU A 77 7.28 11.19 -1.58
C LEU A 77 7.98 12.09 -0.54
N GLY A 78 8.75 11.53 0.36
CA GLY A 78 9.48 12.24 1.40
C GLY A 78 8.61 12.68 2.59
N LYS A 79 7.34 12.28 2.66
CA LYS A 79 6.45 12.70 3.76
C LYS A 79 6.89 12.10 5.09
N HIS A 80 7.16 12.96 6.08
CA HIS A 80 7.54 12.56 7.43
C HIS A 80 6.41 11.86 8.19
N GLN A 81 5.19 12.29 7.93
CA GLN A 81 3.99 11.78 8.55
C GLN A 81 2.90 11.70 7.50
N ILE A 82 2.15 10.61 7.48
CA ILE A 82 1.03 10.42 6.59
C ILE A 82 -0.17 9.88 7.35
N GLU A 83 -1.35 10.15 6.83
CA GLU A 83 -2.56 9.48 7.31
C GLU A 83 -2.77 8.16 6.59
N LEU A 84 -3.43 7.22 7.26
CA LEU A 84 -3.83 5.93 6.69
C LEU A 84 -4.64 6.07 5.40
N ALA A 85 -5.42 7.14 5.29
CA ALA A 85 -6.23 7.47 4.11
C ALA A 85 -5.38 7.96 2.92
N GLU A 86 -4.19 8.52 3.18
CA GLU A 86 -3.25 8.97 2.17
C GLU A 86 -2.40 7.81 1.63
N LEU A 87 -2.16 6.77 2.44
CA LEU A 87 -1.39 5.58 2.06
C LEU A 87 -1.81 4.98 0.70
N PRO A 88 -3.09 4.63 0.45
CA PRO A 88 -3.50 4.08 -0.84
C PRO A 88 -3.36 5.08 -1.99
N LYS A 89 -3.49 6.38 -1.73
CA LYS A 89 -3.32 7.43 -2.76
C LYS A 89 -1.84 7.58 -3.15
N LEU A 90 -0.96 7.60 -2.16
CA LEU A 90 0.49 7.65 -2.37
C LEU A 90 0.98 6.43 -3.13
N ILE A 91 0.54 5.24 -2.70
CA ILE A 91 0.83 4.00 -3.42
C ILE A 91 0.33 4.12 -4.86
N LYS A 92 -0.93 4.51 -5.10
CA LYS A 92 -1.46 4.69 -6.45
C LYS A 92 -0.63 5.62 -7.32
N LEU A 93 0.06 6.62 -6.77
CA LEU A 93 0.93 7.50 -7.57
C LEU A 93 2.16 6.78 -8.15
N HIS A 94 2.65 5.74 -7.47
CA HIS A 94 3.74 4.90 -7.96
C HIS A 94 3.32 3.91 -9.05
N PHE A 95 2.01 3.69 -9.18
CA PHE A 95 1.43 2.82 -10.19
C PHE A 95 0.70 3.72 -11.19
N PRO A 96 1.42 4.33 -12.16
CA PRO A 96 0.77 5.08 -13.22
C PRO A 96 -0.30 4.18 -13.83
N LYS A 97 -1.52 4.71 -13.99
CA LYS A 97 -2.61 3.98 -14.65
C LYS A 97 -2.02 3.44 -15.95
N GLN A 98 -2.05 2.13 -16.15
CA GLN A 98 -1.92 1.55 -17.48
C GLN A 98 -3.07 2.15 -18.28
N GLN A 99 -2.78 3.26 -18.96
CA GLN A 99 -3.69 3.91 -19.88
C GLN A 99 -3.81 2.92 -21.03
N LYS A 100 -4.86 2.10 -20.97
CA LYS A 100 -5.32 1.35 -22.12
C LYS A 100 -6.16 2.26 -23.00
#